data_AF-A0A9D2K1B9-F1
#
_entry.id   AF-A0A9D2K1B9-F1
#
_cell.length_a   1.000
_cell.length_b   1.000
_cell.length_c   1.000
_cell.angle_alpha   90.00
_cell.angle_beta   90.00
_cell.angle_gamma   90.00
#
_symmetry.space_group_name_H-M   'P 1'
#
loop_
_entity.id
_entity.type
_entity.pdbx_description
1 polymer ?
#
loop_
_entity_poly.entity_id
_entity_poly.type
_entity_poly.pdbx_seq_one_letter_code
_entity_poly.pdbx_strand_id
1 'polypeptide(L)' 'TGFDMRVQNHIDRFHLVREAMMSLPQLGNKGSFLVQMMNDKLVEHRNYIAEYGEDLPEIQNWKWHTPEDNK' A
#
# COMPACT_ATOMS: atom_id res chain seq x y z
N THR A 1 0.89 3.40 -14.85
CA THR A 1 2.28 3.72 -14.41
C THR A 1 3.04 2.43 -14.11
N GLY A 2 4.31 2.51 -13.69
CA GLY A 2 5.09 1.31 -13.35
C GLY A 2 4.58 0.55 -12.12
N PHE A 3 4.04 1.26 -11.13
CA PHE A 3 3.41 0.64 -9.96
C PHE A 3 2.00 0.14 -10.25
N ASP A 4 1.21 0.81 -11.10
CA ASP A 4 -0.14 0.37 -11.48
C ASP A 4 -0.17 -1.06 -12.06
N MET A 5 0.84 -1.44 -12.85
CA MET A 5 0.96 -2.82 -13.33
C MET A 5 1.05 -3.85 -12.20
N ARG A 6 1.63 -3.48 -11.05
CA ARG A 6 1.71 -4.35 -9.86
C ARG A 6 0.37 -4.41 -9.14
N VAL A 7 -0.36 -3.30 -9.12
CA VAL A 7 -1.71 -3.21 -8.56
C VAL A 7 -2.68 -4.09 -9.34
N GLN A 8 -2.66 -4.03 -10.67
CA GLN A 8 -3.51 -4.87 -11.53
C GLN A 8 -3.23 -6.38 -11.35
N ASN A 9 -1.99 -6.73 -11.00
CA ASN A 9 -1.59 -8.11 -10.72
C ASN A 9 -1.69 -8.49 -9.24
N HIS A 10 -2.17 -7.61 -8.37
CA HIS A 10 -2.31 -7.83 -6.92
C HIS A 10 -0.98 -8.18 -6.20
N ILE A 11 0.15 -7.71 -6.74
CA ILE A 11 1.50 -7.96 -6.18
C ILE A 11 2.15 -6.68 -5.62
N ASP A 12 1.38 -5.61 -5.47
CA ASP A 12 1.85 -4.37 -4.87
C ASP A 12 1.80 -4.40 -3.33
N ARG A 13 2.42 -3.40 -2.71
CA ARG A 13 2.57 -3.33 -1.25
C ARG A 13 1.24 -3.30 -0.51
N PHE A 14 0.18 -2.72 -1.08
CA PHE A 14 -1.11 -2.60 -0.40
C PHE A 14 -1.83 -3.95 -0.35
N HIS A 15 -1.84 -4.69 -1.46
CA HIS A 15 -2.37 -6.06 -1.50
C HIS A 15 -1.57 -7.01 -0.62
N LEU A 16 -0.24 -6.93 -0.64
CA LEU A 16 0.61 -7.78 0.20
C LEU A 16 0.37 -7.53 1.70
N VAL A 17 0.20 -6.27 2.13
CA VAL A 17 -0.14 -5.95 3.53
C VAL A 17 -1.51 -6.51 3.90
N ARG A 18 -2.53 -6.37 3.03
CA ARG A 18 -3.86 -6.93 3.26
C ARG A 18 -3.80 -8.45 3.45
N GLU A 19 -3.09 -9.15 2.57
CA GLU A 19 -2.95 -10.61 2.64
C GLU A 19 -2.25 -11.07 3.92
N ALA A 20 -1.19 -10.35 4.32
CA ALA A 20 -0.51 -10.61 5.59
C ALA A 20 -1.43 -10.43 6.79
N MET A 21 -2.30 -9.41 6.79
CA MET A 21 -3.28 -9.20 7.86
C MET A 21 -4.37 -10.27 7.89
N MET A 22 -4.87 -10.70 6.73
CA MET A 22 -5.87 -11.78 6.64
C MET A 22 -5.29 -13.13 7.11
N SER A 23 -3.99 -13.33 6.96
CA SER A 23 -3.27 -14.50 7.45
C SER A 23 -3.03 -14.51 8.98
N LEU A 24 -3.32 -13.39 9.67
CA LEU A 24 -3.06 -13.22 11.11
C LEU A 24 -4.37 -12.91 11.88
N PRO A 25 -5.26 -13.91 12.05
CA PRO A 25 -6.57 -13.71 12.68
C PRO A 25 -6.48 -13.21 14.14
N GLN A 26 -5.35 -13.44 14.82
CA GLN A 26 -5.11 -12.97 16.19
C GLN A 26 -5.02 -11.44 16.32
N LEU A 27 -4.82 -10.71 15.21
CA LEU A 27 -4.73 -9.25 15.23
C LEU A 27 -6.11 -8.57 15.36
N GLY A 28 -7.20 -9.29 15.10
CA GLY A 28 -8.57 -8.83 15.24
C GLY A 28 -8.78 -7.43 14.63
N ASN A 29 -9.37 -6.53 15.41
CA ASN A 29 -9.74 -5.17 14.98
C ASN A 29 -8.56 -4.33 14.44
N LYS A 30 -7.34 -4.52 14.97
CA LYS A 30 -6.16 -3.78 14.48
C LYS A 30 -5.83 -4.18 13.04
N GLY A 31 -5.95 -5.48 12.73
CA GLY A 31 -5.79 -5.99 11.37
C GLY A 31 -6.85 -5.42 10.44
N SER A 32 -8.12 -5.41 10.85
CA SER A 32 -9.23 -4.86 10.06
C SER A 32 -9.04 -3.38 9.73
N PHE A 33 -8.57 -2.58 10.69
CA PHE A 33 -8.27 -1.16 10.46
C PHE A 33 -7.19 -0.98 9.38
N LEU A 34 -6.09 -1.74 9.46
CA LEU A 34 -5.01 -1.65 8.47
C LEU A 34 -5.48 -2.11 7.08
N VAL A 35 -6.32 -3.14 7.00
CA VAL A 35 -6.93 -3.58 5.73
C VAL A 35 -7.77 -2.45 5.11
N GLN A 36 -8.57 -1.75 5.91
CA GLN A 36 -9.35 -0.61 5.41
C GLN A 36 -8.45 0.50 4.87
N MET A 37 -7.39 0.86 5.61
CA MET A 37 -6.41 1.85 5.12
C MET A 37 -5.78 1.45 3.79
N MET A 38 -5.47 0.17 3.58
CA MET A 38 -4.92 -0.30 2.31
C MET A 38 -5.94 -0.21 1.16
N ASN A 39 -7.22 -0.45 1.43
CA ASN A 39 -8.29 -0.24 0.44
C ASN A 39 -8.41 1.23 0.06
N ASP A 40 -8.35 2.13 1.04
CA ASP A 40 -8.41 3.58 0.81
C ASP A 40 -7.21 4.03 -0.04
N LYS A 41 -6.02 3.48 0.21
CA LYS A 41 -4.81 3.72 -0.61
C LYS A 41 -4.94 3.26 -2.05
N LEU A 42 -5.60 2.12 -2.31
CA LEU A 42 -5.87 1.67 -3.67
C LEU A 42 -6.82 2.62 -4.42
N VAL A 43 -7.82 3.17 -3.72
CA VAL A 43 -8.72 4.19 -4.29
C VAL A 43 -7.96 5.49 -4.58
N GLU A 44 -7.17 5.97 -3.61
CA GLU A 44 -6.32 7.16 -3.76
C GLU A 44 -5.38 7.01 -4.96
N HIS A 45 -4.71 5.86 -5.07
CA HIS A 45 -3.80 5.55 -6.17
C HIS A 45 -4.48 5.65 -7.54
N ARG A 46 -5.65 5.02 -7.69
CA ARG A 46 -6.40 5.04 -8.94
C ARG A 46 -6.81 6.46 -9.32
N ASN A 47 -7.29 7.24 -8.35
CA ASN A 47 -7.70 8.62 -8.59
C ASN A 47 -6.49 9.50 -8.97
N TYR A 48 -5.36 9.31 -8.30
CA TYR A 48 -4.14 10.08 -8.55
C TYR A 48 -3.57 9.81 -9.94
N ILE A 49 -3.53 8.54 -10.38
CA ILE A 49 -3.13 8.22 -11.76
C ILE A 49 -4.09 8.86 -12.77
N ALA A 50 -5.40 8.82 -12.52
CA ALA A 50 -6.39 9.39 -13.43
C ALA A 50 -6.23 10.92 -13.57
N GLU A 51 -5.83 11.61 -12.50
CA GLU A 51 -5.66 13.06 -12.48
C GLU A 51 -4.29 13.52 -12.99
N TYR A 52 -3.20 12.87 -12.56
CA TYR A 52 -1.83 13.34 -12.78
C TYR A 52 -1.03 12.46 -13.77
N GLY A 53 -1.50 11.25 -14.08
CA GLY A 53 -0.80 10.32 -14.98
C GLY A 53 0.48 9.70 -14.40
N GLU A 54 0.77 9.92 -13.12
CA GLU A 54 1.96 9.44 -12.44
C GLU A 54 1.65 8.67 -11.15
N ASP A 55 2.65 7.99 -10.60
CA ASP A 55 2.50 7.26 -9.35
C ASP A 55 2.42 8.22 -8.16
N LEU A 56 1.66 7.86 -7.13
CA LEU A 56 1.55 8.65 -5.91
C LEU A 56 2.95 9.03 -5.37
N PRO A 57 3.13 10.26 -4.82
CA PRO A 57 4.42 10.69 -4.30
C PRO A 57 4.96 9.76 -3.20
N GLU A 58 4.08 9.16 -2.39
CA GLU A 58 4.47 8.16 -1.39
C GLU A 58 5.07 6.90 -2.02
N ILE A 59 4.69 6.58 -3.26
CA ILE A 59 5.20 5.43 -3.99
C ILE A 59 6.56 5.75 -4.60
N GLN A 60 6.65 6.90 -5.26
CA GLN A 60 7.86 7.36 -5.95
C GLN A 60 9.01 7.67 -4.99
N ASN A 61 8.69 8.30 -3.84
CA ASN A 61 9.69 8.78 -2.89
C ASN A 61 9.98 7.79 -1.75
N TRP A 62 9.36 6.61 -1.77
CA TRP A 62 9.59 5.62 -0.73
C TRP A 62 11.04 5.16 -0.72
N LYS A 63 11.62 5.11 0.47
CA LYS A 63 12.94 4.55 0.72
C LYS A 63 12.85 3.54 1.85
N TRP A 64 13.71 2.54 1.77
CA TRP A 64 13.92 1.65 2.90
C TRP A 64 14.55 2.42 4.04
N HIS A 65 14.01 2.25 5.24
CA HIS A 65 14.56 2.80 6.47
C HIS A 65 15.01 1.65 7.37
N THR A 66 16.21 1.79 7.89
CA THR A 66 16.80 0.91 8.89
C THR A 66 16.58 1.50 10.29
N PRO A 67 16.63 0.69 11.36
CA PRO A 67 16.54 1.19 12.73
C PRO A 67 17.59 2.26 13.05
N GLU A 68 18.75 2.22 12.40
CA GLU A 68 19.82 3.20 12.55
C GLU A 68 19.47 4.59 12.02
N ASP A 69 18.56 4.69 11.05
CA ASP A 69 18.14 5.96 10.44
C ASP A 69 17.27 6.83 11.37
N ASN A 70 16.79 6.26 12.49
CA ASN A 70 15.93 6.93 13.48
C ASN A 70 16.69 7.35 14.76
N LYS A 71 18.04 7.31 14.76
CA LYS A 71 18.87 7.79 15.87
C LYS A 71 19.16 9.28 15.79
#